data_AF-A0A9Q8HPN7-F1
#
_entry.id   AF-A0A9Q8HPN7-F1
#
_cell.length_a   1.000
_cell.length_b   1.000
_cell.length_c   1.000
_cell.angle_alpha   90.00
_cell.angle_beta   90.00
_cell.angle_gamma   90.00
#
_symmetry.space_group_name_H-M   'P 1'
#
loop_
_entity.id
_entity.type
_entity.pdbx_description
1 polymer ?
#
loop_
_entity_poly.entity_id
_entity_poly.type
_entity_poly.pdbx_seq_one_letter_code
_entity_poly.pdbx_strand_id
1 'polypeptide(L)' 'MSKNPIEIYQTQDGQTQVEVRFEQETVWLSQAQMAKLFDTSTDNVSLHLKNIYLEQELDEISTI' A
#
# COMPACT_ATOMS: atom_id res chain seq x y z
N MET A 1 -1.10 11.34 -23.32
CA MET A 1 -1.93 10.44 -22.49
C MET A 1 -1.00 9.44 -21.85
N SER A 2 -0.56 9.70 -20.61
CA SER A 2 0.33 8.76 -19.91
C SER A 2 -0.48 7.55 -19.47
N LYS A 3 -0.17 6.40 -20.05
CA LYS A 3 -0.61 5.10 -19.54
C LYS A 3 0.09 4.93 -18.19
N ASN A 4 -0.63 5.06 -17.07
CA ASN A 4 -0.11 4.59 -15.79
C ASN A 4 0.02 3.07 -15.89
N PRO A 5 1.24 2.51 -15.90
CA PRO A 5 1.42 1.06 -15.99
C PRO A 5 0.86 0.46 -14.71
N ILE A 6 -0.18 -0.35 -14.88
CA ILE A 6 -0.63 -1.26 -13.83
C ILE A 6 0.41 -2.37 -13.82
N GLU A 7 1.19 -2.46 -12.75
CA GLU A 7 2.13 -3.56 -12.56
C GLU A 7 1.49 -4.56 -11.60
N ILE A 8 1.49 -5.84 -11.99
CA ILE A 8 0.91 -6.91 -11.19
C ILE A 8 2.03 -7.50 -10.34
N TYR A 9 1.95 -7.27 -9.03
CA TYR A 9 2.87 -7.88 -8.08
C TYR A 9 2.32 -9.23 -7.67
N GLN A 10 3.06 -10.29 -8.00
CA GLN A 10 2.74 -11.65 -7.60
C GLN A 10 3.56 -12.02 -6.37
N THR A 11 2.91 -12.40 -5.29
CA THR A 11 3.59 -12.96 -4.12
C THR A 11 4.31 -14.26 -4.50
N GLN A 12 5.37 -14.62 -3.76
CA GLN A 12 6.20 -15.79 -4.06
C GLN A 12 5.42 -17.12 -4.10
N ASP A 13 4.26 -17.18 -3.44
CA ASP A 13 3.35 -18.33 -3.45
C ASP A 13 2.46 -18.42 -4.71
N GLY A 14 2.57 -17.44 -5.64
CA GLY A 14 1.82 -17.39 -6.89
C GLY A 14 0.33 -17.04 -6.76
N GLN A 15 -0.21 -16.92 -5.55
CA GLN A 15 -1.66 -16.84 -5.30
C GLN A 15 -2.18 -15.41 -5.17
N THR A 16 -1.33 -14.45 -4.84
CA THR A 16 -1.74 -13.06 -4.70
C THR A 16 -1.29 -12.26 -5.89
N GLN A 17 -2.23 -11.86 -6.74
CA GLN A 17 -2.06 -10.72 -7.63
C GLN A 17 -2.50 -9.47 -6.89
N VAL A 18 -1.56 -8.59 -6.56
CA VAL A 18 -1.88 -7.23 -6.15
C VAL A 18 -1.78 -6.35 -7.39
N GLU A 19 -2.92 -5.81 -7.81
CA GLU A 19 -2.96 -4.78 -8.85
C GLU A 19 -2.60 -3.45 -8.19
N VAL A 20 -1.45 -2.89 -8.57
CA VAL A 20 -0.95 -1.66 -7.94
C VAL A 20 -0.73 -0.59 -9.00
N ARG A 21 -0.99 0.67 -8.63
CA ARG A 21 -0.66 1.81 -9.47
C ARG A 21 0.72 2.31 -9.08
N PHE A 22 1.66 2.24 -10.02
CA PHE A 22 2.94 2.93 -9.90
C PHE A 22 2.82 4.35 -10.42
N GLU A 23 3.27 5.31 -9.61
CA GLU A 23 3.36 6.70 -10.02
C GLU A 23 4.66 7.32 -9.49
N GLN A 24 5.53 7.71 -10.42
CA GLN A 24 6.86 8.28 -10.17
C GLN A 24 7.78 7.29 -9.45
N GLU A 25 7.63 7.11 -8.14
CA GLU A 25 8.32 6.12 -7.30
C GLU A 25 7.42 5.62 -6.15
N THR A 26 6.13 5.98 -6.18
CA THR A 26 5.15 5.67 -5.15
C THR A 26 4.26 4.53 -5.62
N VAL A 27 4.04 3.56 -4.73
CA VAL A 27 3.09 2.46 -4.93
C VAL A 27 1.82 2.75 -4.17
N TRP A 28 0.70 2.80 -4.88
CA TRP A 28 -0.60 2.99 -4.26
C TRP A 28 -1.24 1.63 -3.96
N LEU A 29 -1.54 1.41 -2.68
CA LEU A 29 -2.15 0.20 -2.16
C LEU A 29 -3.35 0.55 -1.26
N SER A 30 -4.42 -0.23 -1.35
CA SER A 30 -5.42 -0.27 -0.28
C SER A 30 -4.85 -0.98 0.96
N GLN A 31 -5.41 -0.70 2.15
CA GLN A 31 -4.99 -1.37 3.38
C GLN A 31 -5.14 -2.89 3.32
N ALA A 32 -6.16 -3.40 2.61
CA ALA A 32 -6.35 -4.83 2.39
C ALA A 32 -5.23 -5.44 1.54
N GLN A 33 -4.77 -4.72 0.51
CA GLN A 33 -3.65 -5.14 -0.32
C GLN A 33 -2.33 -5.10 0.46
N MET A 34 -2.11 -4.07 1.30
CA MET A 34 -0.95 -4.01 2.21
C MET A 34 -0.95 -5.18 3.20
N ALA A 35 -2.10 -5.45 3.81
CA ALA A 35 -2.25 -6.58 4.74
C ALA A 35 -1.87 -7.91 4.07
N LYS A 36 -2.32 -8.12 2.84
CA LYS A 36 -1.99 -9.32 2.06
C LYS A 36 -0.52 -9.39 1.64
N LEU A 37 0.08 -8.26 1.24
CA LEU A 37 1.48 -8.18 0.81
C LEU A 37 2.46 -8.44 1.96
N PHE A 38 2.15 -7.92 3.14
CA PHE A 38 3.00 -8.04 4.35
C PHE A 38 2.59 -9.21 5.27
N ASP A 39 1.70 -10.10 4.82
CA ASP A 39 1.16 -11.24 5.58
C ASP A 39 0.72 -10.86 7.00
N THR A 40 -0.15 -9.85 7.08
CA THR A 40 -0.64 -9.27 8.34
C THR A 40 -2.14 -8.97 8.26
N SER A 41 -2.73 -8.43 9.32
CA SER A 41 -4.13 -8.00 9.35
C SER A 41 -4.30 -6.55 8.92
N THR A 42 -5.49 -6.20 8.42
CA THR A 42 -5.87 -4.81 8.15
C THR A 42 -5.83 -3.93 9.40
N ASP A 43 -6.14 -4.53 10.56
CA ASP A 43 -6.09 -3.85 11.85
C ASP A 43 -4.66 -3.47 12.23
N ASN A 44 -3.69 -4.35 11.98
CA ASN A 44 -2.27 -4.06 12.18
C ASN A 44 -1.80 -2.95 11.23
N VAL A 45 -2.23 -2.95 9.98
CA VAL A 45 -1.94 -1.87 9.02
C VAL A 45 -2.50 -0.54 9.51
N SER A 46 -3.75 -0.51 9.98
CA SER A 46 -4.37 0.69 10.56
C SER A 46 -3.62 1.19 11.80
N LEU A 47 -3.20 0.28 12.67
CA LEU A 47 -2.42 0.62 13.86
C LEU A 47 -1.07 1.25 13.49
N HIS A 48 -0.36 0.68 12.52
CA HIS A 48 0.91 1.24 12.04
C HIS A 48 0.72 2.63 11.42
N LEU A 49 -0.29 2.82 10.57
CA LEU A 49 -0.60 4.15 10.00
C LEU A 49 -0.87 5.17 11.10
N LYS A 50 -1.65 4.79 12.12
CA LYS A 50 -1.92 5.67 13.27
C LYS A 50 -0.64 6.05 14.00
N ASN A 51 0.26 5.10 14.23
CA ASN A 51 1.53 5.35 14.91
C ASN A 51 2.44 6.29 14.09
N ILE A 52 2.52 6.09 12.77
CA ILE A 52 3.27 6.96 11.85
C ILE A 52 2.84 8.44 12.00
N TYR A 53 1.54 8.71 12.04
CA TYR A 53 1.03 10.07 12.25
C TYR A 53 1.28 10.60 13.68
N LEU A 54 1.14 9.74 14.70
CA LEU A 54 1.41 10.11 16.10
C LEU A 54 2.89 10.46 16.34
N GLU A 55 3.79 9.74 15.68
CA GLU A 55 5.23 9.93 15.75
C GLU A 55 5.71 11.06 14.82
N GLN A 56 4.78 11.68 14.07
CA GLN A 56 5.05 12.76 13.10
C GLN A 56 6.06 12.33 12.02
N GLU A 57 6.12 11.04 11.70
CA GLU A 57 6.91 10.54 10.58
C GLU A 57 6.28 10.92 9.23
N LEU A 58 4.97 11.17 9.23
CA LEU A 58 4.21 11.66 8.08
C LEU A 58 3.16 12.68 8.52
N ASP A 59 2.94 13.70 7.69
CA ASP A 59 1.85 14.65 7.87
C ASP A 59 0.52 14.02 7.42
N GLU A 60 -0.53 14.16 8.23
CA GLU A 60 -1.87 13.65 7.94
C GLU A 60 -2.55 14.35 6.73
N ILE A 61 -1.92 15.40 6.16
CA ILE A 61 -2.47 16.31 5.15
C ILE A 61 -2.16 15.89 3.70
N SER A 62 -2.05 14.59 3.39
CA SER A 62 -1.90 14.12 1.98
C SER A 62 -2.72 12.88 1.63
N THR A 63 -3.93 12.79 2.17
CA THR A 63 -4.98 11.93 1.60
C THR A 63 -6.07 12.80 0.94
N ILE A 64 -5.96 12.97 -0.37
CA ILE A 64 -7.06 13.37 -1.28
C ILE A 64 -7.44 12.15 -2.12
#